data_AF-A0A087DRQ3-F1
#
_entry.id   AF-A0A087DRQ3-F1
#
_cell.length_a   1.000
_cell.length_b   1.000
_cell.length_c   1.000
_cell.angle_alpha   90.00
_cell.angle_beta   90.00
_cell.angle_gamma   90.00
#
_symmetry.space_group_name_H-M   'P 1'
#
loop_
_entity.id
_entity.type
_entity.pdbx_description
1 polymer ?
#
loop_
_entity_poly.entity_id
_entity_poly.type
_entity_poly.pdbx_seq_one_letter_code
_entity_poly.pdbx_strand_id
1 'polypeptide(L)'
;MMRDAGSRMDAASEIMQRTAHGATQYNQRMPESVFPEATKANYDKYQAASKAFHTARAQRDRISDEQIRRQPTQQTERSKTFVNSFGEATKREITNQTYTRAQKRISRAVLRNMGH
;
A
#
# COMPACT_ATOMS: atom_id res chain seq x y z
N MET A 1 -0.44 12.04 -6.27
CA MET A 1 -0.07 12.00 -4.83
C MET A 1 0.88 10.84 -4.52
N MET A 2 0.49 9.56 -4.62
CA MET A 2 1.42 8.44 -4.37
C MET A 2 2.60 8.36 -5.36
N ARG A 3 2.36 8.53 -6.67
CA ARG A 3 3.42 8.54 -7.69
C ARG A 3 4.45 9.65 -7.46
N ASP A 4 3.98 10.85 -7.10
CA ASP A 4 4.82 12.02 -6.80
C ASP A 4 5.66 11.80 -5.54
N ALA A 5 5.09 11.23 -4.47
CA ALA A 5 5.85 10.83 -3.29
C ALA A 5 6.92 9.77 -3.61
N GLY A 6 6.61 8.80 -4.48
CA GLY A 6 7.57 7.82 -4.98
C GLY A 6 8.75 8.45 -5.72
N SER A 7 8.47 9.31 -6.71
CA SER A 7 9.54 9.99 -7.47
C SER A 7 10.45 10.86 -6.58
N ARG A 8 9.89 11.51 -5.55
CA ARG A 8 10.69 12.26 -4.56
C ARG A 8 11.56 11.36 -3.69
N MET A 9 11.06 10.18 -3.31
CA MET A 9 11.85 9.18 -2.59
C MET A 9 12.98 8.64 -3.46
N ASP A 10 12.73 8.36 -4.74
CA ASP A 10 13.73 7.84 -5.67
C ASP A 10 14.87 8.86 -5.88
N ALA A 11 14.52 10.12 -6.15
CA ALA A 11 15.50 11.20 -6.30
C ALA A 11 16.32 11.42 -5.02
N ALA A 12 15.67 11.42 -3.84
CA ALA A 12 16.38 11.53 -2.57
C ALA A 12 17.29 10.31 -2.30
N SER A 13 16.83 9.11 -2.64
CA SER A 13 17.60 7.87 -2.49
C SER A 13 18.84 7.88 -3.38
N GLU A 14 18.74 8.37 -4.61
CA GLU A 14 19.88 8.49 -5.52
C GLU A 14 20.95 9.45 -4.97
N ILE A 15 20.53 10.60 -4.43
CA ILE A 15 21.45 11.55 -3.78
C ILE A 15 22.09 10.92 -2.55
N MET A 16 21.32 10.21 -1.73
CA MET A 16 21.84 9.49 -0.55
C MET A 16 22.87 8.44 -0.95
N GLN A 17 22.61 7.64 -1.99
CA GLN A 17 23.56 6.61 -2.45
C GLN A 17 24.87 7.23 -2.94
N ARG A 18 24.79 8.31 -3.73
CA ARG A 18 25.99 9.03 -4.21
C ARG A 18 26.81 9.68 -3.11
N THR A 19 26.15 10.16 -2.05
CA THR A 19 26.80 10.92 -0.98
C THR A 19 27.06 10.10 0.29
N ALA A 20 26.57 8.85 0.36
CA ALA A 20 26.63 8.00 1.55
C ALA A 20 28.07 7.79 2.03
N HIS A 21 28.97 7.46 1.11
CA HIS A 21 30.35 7.13 1.45
C HIS A 21 31.12 8.33 1.99
N GLY A 22 31.03 9.49 1.32
CA GLY A 22 31.58 10.74 1.83
C GLY A 22 30.97 11.18 3.17
N ALA A 23 29.66 11.00 3.33
CA ALA A 23 28.97 11.37 4.57
C ALA A 23 29.37 10.50 5.77
N THR A 24 29.55 9.18 5.58
CA THR A 24 30.02 8.29 6.65
C THR A 24 31.46 8.60 7.05
N GLN A 25 32.32 8.84 6.07
CA GLN A 25 33.73 9.17 6.29
C GLN A 25 33.91 10.53 6.97
N TYR A 26 33.15 11.54 6.56
CA TYR A 26 33.13 12.84 7.23
C TYR A 26 32.68 12.71 8.68
N ASN A 27 31.63 11.92 8.96
CA ASN A 27 31.14 11.69 10.31
C ASN A 27 32.19 10.97 11.19
N GLN A 28 32.96 10.06 10.60
CA GLN A 28 34.10 9.39 11.24
C GLN A 28 35.35 10.29 11.38
N ARG A 29 35.28 11.55 10.92
CA ARG A 29 36.41 12.51 10.91
C ARG A 29 37.63 12.01 10.15
N MET A 30 37.39 11.26 9.07
CA MET A 30 38.46 10.80 8.20
C MET A 30 39.11 12.00 7.48
N PRO A 31 40.43 11.98 7.26
CA PRO A 31 41.12 13.08 6.62
C PRO A 31 40.77 13.16 5.12
N GLU A 32 40.46 14.37 4.65
CA GLU A 32 40.15 14.64 3.23
C GLU A 32 41.28 14.26 2.28
N SER A 33 42.53 14.23 2.75
CA SER A 33 43.71 13.83 1.95
C SER A 33 43.68 12.36 1.52
N VAL A 34 43.09 11.48 2.32
CA VAL A 34 42.94 10.05 2.02
C VAL A 34 41.58 9.78 1.38
N PHE A 35 40.56 10.53 1.81
CA PHE A 35 39.19 10.38 1.37
C PHE A 35 38.63 11.72 0.88
N PRO A 36 38.79 12.05 -0.41
CA PRO A 36 38.39 13.36 -0.95
C PRO A 36 36.88 13.60 -0.89
N GLU A 37 36.08 12.53 -0.70
CA GLU A 37 34.63 12.62 -0.56
C GLU A 37 34.18 13.01 0.86
N ALA A 38 35.07 12.90 1.86
CA ALA A 38 34.82 13.15 3.28
C ALA A 38 34.71 14.66 3.59
N THR A 39 33.88 15.37 2.83
CA THR A 39 33.68 16.80 2.93
C THR A 39 32.38 17.13 3.65
N LYS A 40 32.35 18.28 4.33
CA LYS A 40 31.13 18.79 4.96
C LYS A 40 29.98 18.96 3.95
N ALA A 41 30.30 19.37 2.72
CA ALA A 41 29.30 19.56 1.67
C ALA A 41 28.58 18.26 1.30
N ASN A 42 29.31 17.14 1.20
CA ASN A 42 28.70 15.83 0.93
C ASN A 42 27.87 15.34 2.11
N TYR A 43 28.33 15.58 3.34
CA TYR A 43 27.55 15.28 4.53
C TYR A 43 26.24 16.07 4.58
N ASP A 44 26.28 17.39 4.34
CA ASP A 44 25.09 18.24 4.35
C ASP A 44 24.08 17.84 3.27
N LYS A 45 24.56 17.49 2.05
CA LYS A 45 23.73 16.93 0.98
C LYS A 45 23.06 15.62 1.39
N TYR A 46 23.82 14.70 1.99
CA TYR A 46 23.28 13.44 2.48
C TYR A 46 22.20 13.68 3.54
N GLN A 47 22.43 14.58 4.49
CA GLN A 47 21.47 14.90 5.55
C GLN A 47 20.20 15.55 5.00
N ALA A 48 20.32 16.47 4.04
CA ALA A 48 19.17 17.07 3.38
C ALA A 48 18.35 16.03 2.60
N ALA A 49 19.03 15.16 1.84
CA ALA A 49 18.38 14.08 1.09
C ALA A 49 17.71 13.06 2.02
N SER A 50 18.37 12.70 3.13
CA SER A 50 17.79 11.84 4.16
C SER A 50 16.51 12.44 4.73
N LYS A 51 16.52 13.71 5.14
CA LYS A 51 15.30 14.39 5.63
C LYS A 51 14.19 14.38 4.57
N ALA A 52 14.51 14.71 3.33
CA ALA A 52 13.55 14.70 2.22
C ALA A 52 12.93 13.30 2.02
N PHE A 53 13.74 12.24 2.04
CA PHE A 53 13.28 10.86 1.92
C PHE A 53 12.30 10.48 3.03
N HIS A 54 12.64 10.78 4.29
CA HIS A 54 11.77 10.47 5.43
C HIS A 54 10.43 11.22 5.35
N THR A 55 10.44 12.48 4.93
CA THR A 55 9.20 13.26 4.76
C THR A 55 8.33 12.71 3.63
N ALA A 56 8.91 12.36 2.48
CA ALA A 56 8.18 11.79 1.35
C ALA A 56 7.61 10.40 1.70
N ARG A 57 8.37 9.57 2.42
CA ARG A 57 7.91 8.28 2.93
C ARG A 57 6.73 8.44 3.89
N ALA A 58 6.82 9.35 4.85
CA ALA A 58 5.73 9.63 5.78
C ALA A 58 4.45 10.11 5.06
N GLN A 59 4.58 10.93 4.01
CA GLN A 59 3.44 11.33 3.18
C GLN A 59 2.82 10.13 2.46
N ARG A 60 3.65 9.27 1.85
CA ARG A 60 3.18 8.06 1.16
C ARG A 60 2.44 7.13 2.12
N ASP A 61 3.02 6.90 3.30
CA ASP A 61 2.45 6.01 4.31
C ASP A 61 1.11 6.56 4.83
N ARG A 62 0.99 7.88 5.07
CA ARG A 62 -0.32 8.52 5.39
C ARG A 62 -1.37 8.31 4.30
N ILE A 63 -1.00 8.48 3.02
CA ILE A 63 -1.94 8.27 1.90
C ILE A 63 -2.36 6.80 1.85
N SER A 64 -1.43 5.87 2.09
CA SER A 64 -1.71 4.44 2.13
C SER A 64 -2.65 4.10 3.29
N ASP A 65 -2.40 4.61 4.49
CA ASP A 65 -3.24 4.40 5.66
C ASP A 65 -4.65 4.97 5.46
N GLU A 66 -4.76 6.16 4.86
CA GLU A 66 -6.05 6.73 4.48
C GLU A 66 -6.77 5.86 3.44
N GLN A 67 -6.06 5.32 2.45
CA GLN A 67 -6.66 4.40 1.48
C GLN A 67 -7.13 3.10 2.14
N ILE A 68 -6.38 2.55 3.09
CA ILE A 68 -6.77 1.36 3.86
C ILE A 68 -8.00 1.67 4.74
N ARG A 69 -8.04 2.84 5.38
CA ARG A 69 -9.21 3.28 6.18
C ARG A 69 -10.45 3.55 5.34
N ARG A 70 -10.27 4.07 4.13
CA ARG A 70 -11.36 4.36 3.18
C ARG A 70 -11.75 3.15 2.35
N GLN A 71 -10.92 2.11 2.28
CA GLN A 71 -11.40 0.84 1.78
C GLN A 71 -12.58 0.49 2.68
N PRO A 72 -13.78 0.28 2.11
CA PRO A 72 -14.77 -0.41 2.88
C PRO A 72 -14.07 -1.70 3.29
N THR A 73 -13.85 -1.91 4.59
CA THR A 73 -13.97 -3.26 5.10
C THR A 73 -15.18 -3.77 4.37
N GLN A 74 -15.02 -4.73 3.47
CA GLN A 74 -16.17 -5.50 3.04
C GLN A 74 -16.70 -6.03 4.36
N GLN A 75 -17.61 -5.26 4.96
CA GLN A 75 -18.50 -5.67 6.00
C GLN A 75 -19.12 -6.86 5.33
N THR A 76 -18.60 -8.03 5.69
CA THR A 76 -19.34 -9.26 5.86
C THR A 76 -20.69 -9.07 5.23
N GLU A 77 -20.76 -9.21 3.90
CA GLU A 77 -22.03 -9.09 3.18
C GLU A 77 -22.92 -10.09 3.92
N ARG A 78 -23.86 -9.56 4.72
CA ARG A 78 -24.65 -10.27 5.73
C ARG A 78 -24.70 -11.75 5.39
N SER A 79 -23.98 -12.61 6.14
CA SER A 79 -23.81 -14.03 5.80
C SER A 79 -25.16 -14.58 5.30
N LYS A 80 -25.29 -14.77 3.98
CA LYS A 80 -26.59 -15.05 3.37
C LYS A 80 -27.04 -16.39 3.93
N THR A 81 -28.06 -16.36 4.78
CA THR A 81 -28.60 -17.59 5.37
C THR A 81 -29.32 -18.32 4.26
N PHE A 82 -28.88 -19.53 3.97
CA PHE A 82 -29.45 -20.38 2.92
C PHE A 82 -29.96 -21.67 3.55
N VAL A 83 -30.92 -22.30 2.89
CA VAL A 83 -31.49 -23.57 3.35
C VAL A 83 -30.68 -24.72 2.71
N ASN A 84 -30.19 -25.66 3.52
CA ASN A 84 -29.48 -26.84 3.03
C ASN A 84 -30.46 -27.91 2.49
N SER A 85 -29.95 -29.03 1.95
CA SER A 85 -30.78 -30.13 1.43
C SER A 85 -31.65 -30.83 2.48
N PHE A 86 -31.35 -30.66 3.77
CA PHE A 86 -32.11 -31.18 4.90
C PHE A 86 -33.17 -30.19 5.42
N GLY A 87 -33.30 -29.01 4.79
CA GLY A 87 -34.27 -27.99 5.18
C GLY A 87 -33.79 -27.04 6.29
N GLU A 88 -32.52 -27.11 6.69
CA GLU A 88 -31.99 -26.30 7.79
C GLU A 88 -31.36 -24.99 7.30
N ALA A 89 -31.64 -23.89 8.01
CA ALA A 89 -31.07 -22.58 7.76
C ALA A 89 -29.58 -22.53 8.20
N THR A 90 -28.68 -22.52 7.22
CA THR A 90 -27.23 -22.56 7.39
C THR A 90 -26.60 -21.22 6.99
N LYS A 91 -25.55 -20.79 7.71
CA LYS A 91 -24.80 -19.55 7.43
C LYS A 91 -23.45 -19.75 6.74
N ARG A 92 -23.11 -20.99 6.39
CA ARG A 92 -21.84 -21.38 5.75
C ARG A 92 -21.71 -20.76 4.36
N GLU A 93 -20.52 -20.31 3.98
CA GLU A 93 -20.32 -19.86 2.60
C GLU A 93 -20.37 -21.07 1.64
N ILE A 94 -21.30 -21.03 0.68
CA ILE A 94 -21.32 -22.00 -0.41
C ILE A 94 -20.22 -21.63 -1.40
N THR A 95 -19.12 -22.38 -1.38
CA THR A 95 -18.02 -22.25 -2.34
C THR A 95 -18.32 -22.90 -3.70
N ASN A 96 -19.49 -23.53 -3.87
CA ASN A 96 -19.88 -24.19 -5.11
C ASN A 96 -20.37 -23.19 -6.17
N GLN A 97 -19.59 -23.07 -7.25
CA GLN A 97 -19.88 -22.15 -8.36
C GLN A 97 -21.21 -22.47 -9.09
N THR A 98 -21.67 -23.73 -9.10
CA THR A 98 -22.94 -24.11 -9.75
C THR A 98 -24.14 -23.54 -9.00
N TYR A 99 -24.11 -23.56 -7.67
CA TYR A 99 -25.16 -23.02 -6.82
C TYR A 99 -25.31 -21.50 -6.99
N THR A 100 -24.19 -20.77 -7.00
CA THR A 100 -24.22 -19.31 -7.19
C THR A 100 -24.82 -18.91 -8.55
N ARG A 101 -24.55 -19.68 -9.61
CA ARG A 101 -25.16 -19.47 -10.94
C ARG A 101 -26.66 -19.77 -10.94
N ALA A 102 -27.08 -20.85 -10.29
CA ALA A 102 -28.50 -21.19 -10.16
C ALA A 102 -29.29 -20.10 -9.39
N GLN A 103 -28.74 -19.59 -8.29
CA GLN A 103 -29.35 -18.51 -7.51
C GLN A 103 -29.48 -17.20 -8.32
N LYS A 104 -28.46 -16.84 -9.10
CA LYS A 104 -28.52 -15.70 -10.04
C LYS A 104 -29.60 -15.88 -11.11
N ARG A 105 -29.81 -17.11 -11.59
CA ARG A 105 -30.87 -17.40 -12.57
C ARG A 105 -32.26 -17.26 -11.95
N ILE A 106 -32.46 -17.77 -10.73
CA ILE A 106 -33.74 -17.68 -10.02
C ILE A 106 -34.07 -16.22 -9.70
N SER A 107 -33.13 -15.47 -9.12
CA SER A 107 -33.34 -14.05 -8.81
C SER A 107 -33.69 -13.21 -10.05
N ARG A 108 -33.02 -13.43 -11.19
CA ARG A 108 -33.37 -12.79 -12.46
C ARG A 108 -34.78 -13.16 -12.93
N ALA A 109 -35.18 -14.43 -12.81
CA ALA A 109 -36.52 -14.87 -13.20
C ALA A 109 -37.61 -14.22 -12.32
N VAL A 110 -37.37 -14.11 -11.01
CA VAL A 110 -38.28 -13.43 -10.08
C VAL A 110 -38.42 -11.95 -10.44
N LEU A 111 -37.31 -11.24 -10.65
CA LEU A 111 -37.33 -9.82 -11.03
C LEU A 111 -38.07 -9.59 -12.36
N ARG A 112 -37.79 -10.41 -13.37
CA ARG A 112 -38.48 -10.35 -14.66
C ARG A 112 -39.99 -10.57 -14.51
N ASN A 113 -40.41 -11.52 -13.67
CA ASN A 113 -41.82 -11.78 -13.41
C ASN A 113 -42.49 -10.67 -12.59
N MET A 114 -41.71 -9.84 -11.90
CA MET A 114 -42.17 -8.64 -11.19
C MET A 114 -42.14 -7.37 -12.06
N GLY A 115 -41.74 -7.47 -13.34
CA GLY A 115 -41.68 -6.34 -14.27
C GLY A 115 -40.46 -5.43 -14.12
N HIS A 116 -39.39 -5.92 -13.48
CA HIS A 116 -38.09 -5.26 -13.36
C HIS A 116 -37.08 -5.73 -14.41
#